data_AF-A0A956HY41-F1
#
_entry.id   AF-A0A956HY41-F1
#
_cell.length_a   1.000
_cell.length_b   1.000
_cell.length_c   1.000
_cell.angle_alpha   90.00
_cell.angle_beta   90.00
_cell.angle_gamma   90.00
#
_symmetry.space_group_name_H-M   'P 1'
#
loop_
_entity.id
_entity.type
_entity.pdbx_description
1 polymer ?
#
loop_
_entity_poly.entity_id
_entity_poly.type
_entity_poly.pdbx_seq_one_letter_code
_entity_poly.pdbx_strand_id
1 'polypeptide(L)'
;MKALRISRVSILGVLFVCACGKGDAGKPTSEVDVHMPEKAIGANGGTESAPLSPEATAVRATRENPFRAISDDALDRDIRTAVAEAKASGKRVLLDFVAEWCTDCREVLRVAELEPARTLLRDKYIVVPMNVGKWDRAVRWRDAYGVKRIATLVVLDGEGNR
;
A
#
# COMPACT_ATOMS: atom_id res chain seq x y z
N MET A 1 0.56 15.44 -54.78
CA MET A 1 -0.49 16.36 -54.30
C MET A 1 -1.79 15.57 -54.15
N LYS A 2 -2.15 15.18 -52.93
CA LYS A 2 -3.45 14.55 -52.61
C LYS A 2 -3.96 15.16 -51.30
N ALA A 3 -5.25 15.47 -51.32
CA ALA A 3 -5.89 16.46 -50.48
C ALA A 3 -6.24 15.98 -49.07
N LEU A 4 -6.25 16.98 -48.20
CA LEU A 4 -6.73 17.08 -46.82
C LEU A 4 -8.19 16.62 -46.66
N ARG A 5 -8.50 15.82 -45.62
CA ARG A 5 -9.84 15.79 -44.99
C ARG A 5 -9.70 15.68 -43.47
N ILE A 6 -9.89 16.82 -42.82
CA ILE A 6 -10.08 16.98 -41.38
C ILE A 6 -11.56 16.70 -41.10
N SER A 7 -11.87 15.77 -40.19
CA SER A 7 -13.21 15.61 -39.65
C SER A 7 -13.18 15.97 -38.17
N ARG A 8 -13.72 17.15 -37.86
CA ARG A 8 -14.09 17.59 -36.50
C ARG A 8 -15.55 17.21 -36.31
N VAL A 9 -15.88 16.44 -35.27
CA VAL A 9 -17.23 16.44 -34.70
C VAL A 9 -17.13 16.41 -33.18
N SER A 10 -17.60 17.51 -32.59
CA SER A 10 -17.84 17.75 -31.18
C SER A 10 -19.15 17.11 -30.75
N ILE A 11 -19.18 16.36 -29.65
CA ILE A 11 -20.40 16.01 -28.89
C ILE A 11 -19.97 15.97 -27.42
N LEU A 12 -20.16 17.07 -26.68
CA LEU A 12 -21.33 17.39 -25.86
C LEU A 12 -21.05 16.98 -24.41
N GLY A 13 -20.63 17.97 -23.63
CA GLY A 13 -20.46 17.85 -22.19
C GLY A 13 -21.81 17.62 -21.52
N VAL A 14 -21.86 16.58 -20.69
CA VAL A 14 -22.96 16.38 -19.74
C VAL A 14 -22.56 17.09 -18.45
N LEU A 15 -23.17 18.25 -18.23
CA LEU A 15 -23.21 18.90 -16.92
C LEU A 15 -23.92 17.96 -15.94
N PHE A 16 -23.19 17.42 -14.98
CA PHE A 16 -23.77 16.73 -13.84
C PHE A 16 -24.18 17.79 -12.81
N VAL A 17 -25.47 18.14 -12.79
CA VAL A 17 -26.05 19.07 -11.82
C VAL A 17 -26.14 18.38 -10.46
N CYS A 18 -25.52 19.01 -9.47
CA CYS A 18 -25.56 18.66 -8.05
C CYS A 18 -26.96 18.93 -7.49
N ALA A 19 -27.63 17.92 -6.93
CA ALA A 19 -28.83 18.10 -6.11
C ALA A 19 -28.50 17.79 -4.64
N CYS A 20 -28.39 18.85 -3.84
CA CYS A 20 -28.38 18.77 -2.38
C CYS A 20 -29.81 18.51 -1.88
N GLY A 21 -30.06 17.30 -1.36
CA GLY A 21 -31.25 17.00 -0.59
C GLY A 21 -31.02 17.24 0.90
N LYS A 22 -31.57 18.33 1.42
CA LYS A 22 -31.81 18.56 2.86
C LYS A 22 -33.01 17.72 3.29
N GLY A 23 -32.85 16.88 4.31
CA GLY A 23 -33.94 16.17 4.97
C GLY A 23 -33.76 16.30 6.48
N ASP A 24 -34.72 16.95 7.12
CA ASP A 24 -34.67 17.45 8.49
C ASP A 24 -34.81 16.39 9.59
N ALA A 25 -34.35 16.82 10.77
CA ALA A 25 -34.33 16.11 12.02
C ALA A 25 -35.73 15.80 12.57
N GLY A 26 -35.98 14.52 12.87
CA GLY A 26 -37.03 14.04 13.78
C GLY A 26 -36.41 13.47 15.04
N LYS A 27 -36.69 14.10 16.19
CA LYS A 27 -36.21 13.71 17.53
C LYS A 27 -36.93 12.43 18.02
N PRO A 28 -36.24 11.53 18.75
CA PRO A 28 -36.78 10.22 19.13
C PRO A 28 -37.74 10.30 20.32
N THR A 29 -38.83 9.54 20.26
CA THR A 29 -39.67 9.20 21.40
C THR A 29 -39.07 8.02 22.17
N SER A 30 -39.11 8.15 23.48
CA SER A 30 -38.72 7.18 24.51
C SER A 30 -39.40 5.82 24.34
N GLU A 31 -38.63 4.73 24.44
CA GLU A 31 -38.85 3.68 25.45
C GLU A 31 -37.57 2.84 25.53
N VAL A 32 -37.03 2.71 26.75
CA VAL A 32 -35.88 1.85 27.04
C VAL A 32 -36.45 0.57 27.61
N ASP A 33 -36.62 -0.45 26.77
CA ASP A 33 -36.84 -1.82 27.23
C ASP A 33 -35.53 -2.59 27.16
N VAL A 34 -34.98 -2.83 28.34
CA VAL A 34 -33.83 -3.69 28.55
C VAL A 34 -34.30 -5.14 28.48
N HIS A 35 -34.17 -5.76 27.31
CA HIS A 35 -34.16 -7.22 27.19
C HIS A 35 -32.96 -7.65 26.33
N MET A 36 -31.93 -8.19 26.99
CA MET A 36 -30.82 -8.87 26.32
C MET A 36 -31.26 -10.27 25.85
N PRO A 37 -30.66 -10.79 24.77
CA PRO A 37 -31.38 -11.58 23.78
C PRO A 37 -31.04 -13.08 23.82
N GLU A 38 -32.05 -13.93 23.71
CA GLU A 38 -31.86 -15.32 23.27
C GLU A 38 -31.85 -15.38 21.74
N LYS A 39 -30.66 -15.68 21.21
CA LYS A 39 -30.41 -16.59 20.08
C LYS A 39 -31.22 -16.36 18.80
N ALA A 40 -30.62 -15.60 17.89
CA ALA A 40 -30.76 -15.82 16.46
C ALA A 40 -29.35 -15.94 15.86
N ILE A 41 -28.87 -17.18 15.71
CA ILE A 41 -27.71 -17.50 14.89
C ILE A 41 -28.19 -17.35 13.43
N GLY A 42 -28.12 -16.12 12.94
CA GLY A 42 -28.39 -15.75 11.55
C GLY A 42 -27.06 -15.54 10.84
N ALA A 43 -26.79 -16.40 9.86
CA ALA A 43 -25.66 -16.29 8.96
C ALA A 43 -25.53 -14.88 8.37
N ASN A 44 -24.31 -14.33 8.32
CA ASN A 44 -23.89 -13.38 7.29
C ASN A 44 -22.37 -13.23 7.23
N GLY A 45 -21.81 -13.62 6.09
CA GLY A 45 -20.74 -12.86 5.45
C GLY A 45 -19.32 -13.11 5.91
N GLY A 46 -18.92 -14.38 6.09
CA GLY A 46 -17.51 -14.72 5.92
C GLY A 46 -17.12 -14.43 4.48
N THR A 47 -16.47 -13.29 4.24
CA THR A 47 -15.72 -13.11 2.99
C THR A 47 -14.49 -14.00 3.13
N GLU A 48 -14.68 -15.26 2.72
CA GLU A 48 -13.61 -16.21 2.53
C GLU A 48 -12.61 -15.54 1.59
N SER A 49 -11.49 -15.10 2.16
CA SER A 49 -10.43 -14.46 1.41
C SER A 49 -9.93 -15.49 0.43
N ALA A 50 -10.07 -15.22 -0.86
CA ALA A 50 -9.43 -16.00 -1.91
C ALA A 50 -7.95 -16.24 -1.52
N PRO A 51 -7.39 -17.44 -1.76
CA PRO A 51 -6.04 -17.74 -1.34
C PRO A 51 -5.08 -16.68 -1.86
N LEU A 52 -4.41 -15.96 -0.96
CA LEU A 52 -3.37 -15.01 -1.33
C LEU A 52 -2.31 -15.79 -2.12
N SER A 53 -1.92 -15.27 -3.29
CA SER A 53 -0.80 -15.82 -4.05
C SER A 53 0.40 -16.03 -3.10
N PRO A 54 1.18 -17.12 -3.25
CA PRO A 54 2.42 -17.33 -2.51
C PRO A 54 3.32 -16.08 -2.47
N GLU A 55 3.24 -15.25 -3.52
CA GLU A 55 3.97 -14.00 -3.69
C GLU A 55 3.45 -12.88 -2.77
N ALA A 56 2.12 -12.74 -2.61
CA ALA A 56 1.52 -11.76 -1.69
C ALA A 56 1.79 -12.15 -0.22
N THR A 57 1.88 -13.45 0.07
CA THR A 57 2.28 -13.95 1.39
C THR A 57 3.75 -13.62 1.69
N ALA A 58 4.63 -13.74 0.70
CA ALA A 58 6.05 -13.36 0.85
C ALA A 58 6.23 -11.87 1.15
N VAL A 59 5.51 -10.98 0.45
CA VAL A 59 5.53 -9.51 0.69
C VAL A 59 4.90 -9.12 2.04
N ARG A 60 4.00 -9.94 2.58
CA ARG A 60 3.51 -9.75 3.95
C ARG A 60 4.53 -10.23 4.99
N ALA A 61 5.20 -11.36 4.72
CA ALA A 61 6.26 -11.89 5.58
C ALA A 61 7.51 -10.99 5.62
N THR A 62 7.79 -10.22 4.57
CA THR A 62 8.89 -9.24 4.58
C THR A 62 8.69 -8.14 5.62
N ARG A 63 7.44 -7.77 5.93
CA ARG A 63 7.11 -6.77 6.95
C ARG A 63 7.25 -7.29 8.37
N GLU A 64 7.16 -8.60 8.57
CA GLU A 64 7.23 -9.22 9.90
C GLU A 64 8.66 -9.20 10.48
N ASN A 65 9.68 -9.29 9.62
CA ASN A 65 11.07 -9.08 10.01
C ASN A 65 11.82 -8.22 8.98
N PRO A 66 11.95 -6.89 9.21
CA PRO A 66 12.63 -5.99 8.28
C PRO A 66 14.14 -6.25 8.18
N PHE A 67 14.73 -6.99 9.13
CA PHE A 67 16.15 -7.33 9.18
C PHE A 67 16.46 -8.75 8.69
N ARG A 68 15.50 -9.45 8.06
CA ARG A 68 15.75 -10.79 7.52
C ARG A 68 16.93 -10.78 6.54
N ALA A 69 17.72 -11.85 6.57
CA ALA A 69 18.78 -12.08 5.60
C ALA A 69 18.18 -12.75 4.35
N ILE A 70 18.38 -12.16 3.17
CA ILE A 70 17.89 -12.68 1.90
C ILE A 70 18.93 -12.55 0.82
N SER A 71 18.86 -13.41 -0.19
CA SER A 71 19.67 -13.28 -1.38
C SER A 71 19.16 -12.15 -2.29
N ASP A 72 20.05 -11.65 -3.14
CA ASP A 72 19.72 -10.66 -4.16
C ASP A 72 18.61 -11.14 -5.11
N ASP A 73 18.60 -12.43 -5.49
CA ASP A 73 17.54 -12.99 -6.35
C ASP A 73 16.17 -13.02 -5.65
N ALA A 74 16.16 -13.29 -4.35
CA ALA A 74 14.93 -13.25 -3.55
C ALA A 74 14.43 -11.81 -3.41
N LEU A 75 15.34 -10.87 -3.18
CA LEU A 75 15.01 -9.46 -3.13
C LEU A 75 14.47 -8.94 -4.47
N ASP A 76 15.04 -9.37 -5.59
CA ASP A 76 14.54 -9.02 -6.92
C ASP A 76 13.12 -9.56 -7.18
N ARG A 77 12.82 -10.77 -6.68
CA ARG A 77 11.44 -11.29 -6.71
C ARG A 77 10.51 -10.44 -5.86
N ASP A 78 10.90 -10.12 -4.62
CA ASP A 78 10.07 -9.33 -3.71
C ASP A 78 9.77 -7.93 -4.28
N ILE A 79 10.74 -7.28 -4.92
CA ILE A 79 10.54 -5.98 -5.59
C ILE A 79 9.59 -6.12 -6.78
N ARG A 80 9.77 -7.13 -7.64
CA ARG A 80 8.86 -7.35 -8.78
C ARG A 80 7.43 -7.61 -8.33
N THR A 81 7.25 -8.44 -7.30
CA THR A 81 5.94 -8.70 -6.70
C THR A 81 5.34 -7.41 -6.12
N ALA A 82 6.14 -6.63 -5.39
CA ALA A 82 5.68 -5.38 -4.81
C ALA A 82 5.25 -4.36 -5.88
N VAL A 83 5.99 -4.26 -7.01
CA VAL A 83 5.63 -3.39 -8.14
C VAL A 83 4.33 -3.86 -8.79
N ALA A 84 4.17 -5.18 -9.01
CA ALA A 84 2.93 -5.73 -9.57
C ALA A 84 1.72 -5.46 -8.66
N GLU A 85 1.86 -5.67 -7.35
CA GLU A 85 0.81 -5.39 -6.36
C GLU A 85 0.51 -3.88 -6.29
N ALA A 86 1.55 -3.04 -6.29
CA ALA A 86 1.40 -1.59 -6.28
C ALA A 86 0.62 -1.10 -7.50
N LYS A 87 0.95 -1.61 -8.69
CA LYS A 87 0.23 -1.31 -9.94
C LYS A 87 -1.25 -1.72 -9.86
N ALA A 88 -1.51 -2.94 -9.40
CA ALA A 88 -2.88 -3.48 -9.31
C ALA A 88 -3.75 -2.74 -8.28
N SER A 89 -3.14 -2.23 -7.21
CA SER A 89 -3.83 -1.57 -6.09
C SER A 89 -3.78 -0.03 -6.13
N GLY A 90 -3.15 0.57 -7.15
CA GLY A 90 -2.95 2.02 -7.23
C GLY A 90 -2.05 2.58 -6.13
N LYS A 91 -1.16 1.76 -5.58
CA LYS A 91 -0.17 2.12 -4.55
C LYS A 91 1.20 2.38 -5.19
N ARG A 92 2.17 2.77 -4.38
CA ARG A 92 3.59 2.87 -4.71
C ARG A 92 4.40 1.82 -3.98
N VAL A 93 5.63 1.55 -4.41
CA VAL A 93 6.56 0.72 -3.62
C VAL A 93 7.43 1.64 -2.76
N LEU A 94 7.65 1.26 -1.50
CA LEU A 94 8.58 1.93 -0.60
C LEU A 94 9.72 0.96 -0.25
N LEU A 95 10.90 1.20 -0.81
CA LEU A 95 12.11 0.49 -0.45
C LEU A 95 12.71 1.13 0.81
N ASP A 96 12.80 0.38 1.90
CA ASP A 96 13.29 0.86 3.19
C ASP A 96 14.68 0.29 3.50
N PHE A 97 15.74 1.08 3.32
CA PHE A 97 17.12 0.65 3.56
C PHE A 97 17.45 0.64 5.05
N VAL A 98 17.58 -0.57 5.61
CA VAL A 98 17.65 -0.83 7.05
C VAL A 98 18.81 -1.76 7.42
N ALA A 99 19.20 -1.76 8.70
CA ALA A 99 20.08 -2.78 9.27
C ALA A 99 19.83 -2.92 10.78
N GLU A 100 20.09 -4.09 11.33
CA GLU A 100 19.85 -4.37 12.75
C GLU A 100 20.71 -3.51 13.69
N TRP A 101 21.92 -3.11 13.30
CA TRP A 101 22.78 -2.28 14.13
C TRP A 101 22.42 -0.77 14.09
N CYS A 102 21.48 -0.38 13.23
CA CYS A 102 21.14 1.01 12.96
C CYS A 102 20.08 1.56 13.93
N THR A 103 20.46 2.50 14.79
CA THR A 103 19.53 3.13 15.73
C THR A 103 18.47 3.99 15.04
N ASP A 104 18.85 4.81 14.06
CA ASP A 104 17.89 5.65 13.33
C ASP A 104 16.85 4.81 12.57
N CYS A 105 17.26 3.66 12.05
CA CYS A 105 16.37 2.73 11.36
C CYS A 105 15.30 2.17 12.30
N ARG A 106 15.65 1.88 13.57
CA ARG A 106 14.67 1.47 14.59
C ARG A 106 13.67 2.59 14.88
N GLU A 107 14.12 3.84 14.94
CA GLU A 107 13.20 4.96 15.13
C GLU A 107 12.26 5.17 13.95
N VAL A 108 12.74 5.00 12.71
CA VAL A 108 11.89 5.03 11.51
C VAL A 108 10.84 3.91 11.57
N LEU A 109 11.24 2.67 11.88
CA LEU A 109 10.32 1.54 12.05
C LEU A 109 9.30 1.79 13.18
N ARG A 110 9.73 2.36 14.31
CA ARG A 110 8.83 2.72 15.41
C ARG A 110 7.82 3.78 14.99
N VAL A 111 8.26 4.82 14.28
CA VAL A 111 7.37 5.89 13.78
C VAL A 111 6.41 5.37 12.72
N ALA A 112 6.83 4.41 11.87
CA ALA A 112 5.98 3.77 10.88
C ALA A 112 4.74 3.07 11.49
N GLU A 113 4.83 2.64 12.74
CA GLU A 113 3.72 2.01 13.49
C GLU A 113 2.77 3.02 14.17
N LEU A 114 3.14 4.31 14.19
CA LEU A 114 2.33 5.37 14.79
C LEU A 114 1.43 6.05 13.76
N GLU A 115 0.28 6.55 14.20
CA GLU A 115 -0.54 7.42 13.34
C GLU A 115 0.09 8.83 13.22
N PRO A 116 -0.03 9.49 12.06
CA PRO A 116 -0.76 9.07 10.86
C PRO A 116 0.05 8.18 9.89
N ALA A 117 1.33 7.93 10.18
CA ALA A 117 2.24 7.23 9.28
C ALA A 117 1.77 5.81 8.97
N ARG A 118 1.30 5.06 9.98
CA ARG A 118 0.78 3.70 9.81
C ARG A 118 -0.34 3.63 8.78
N THR A 119 -1.34 4.51 8.89
CA THR A 119 -2.44 4.58 7.93
C THR A 119 -1.95 4.98 6.54
N LEU A 120 -1.08 5.98 6.44
CA LEU A 120 -0.50 6.39 5.16
C LEU A 120 0.25 5.25 4.47
N LEU A 121 1.12 4.55 5.21
CA LEU A 121 1.92 3.44 4.70
C LEU A 121 1.04 2.28 4.24
N ARG A 122 0.05 1.89 5.07
CA ARG A 122 -0.92 0.84 4.72
C ARG A 122 -1.68 1.18 3.43
N ASP A 123 -2.17 2.40 3.30
CA ASP A 123 -3.10 2.77 2.23
C ASP A 123 -2.40 3.14 0.93
N LYS A 124 -1.15 3.62 1.00
CA LYS A 124 -0.45 4.18 -0.17
C LYS A 124 0.76 3.38 -0.62
N TYR A 125 1.29 2.47 0.20
CA TYR A 125 2.56 1.82 -0.08
C TYR A 125 2.54 0.30 0.07
N ILE A 126 3.30 -0.36 -0.80
CA ILE A 126 3.82 -1.70 -0.60
C ILE A 126 5.26 -1.55 -0.12
N VAL A 127 5.53 -1.90 1.14
CA VAL A 127 6.85 -1.70 1.76
C VAL A 127 7.72 -2.92 1.55
N VAL A 128 8.96 -2.72 1.10
CA VAL A 128 9.98 -3.75 0.94
C VAL A 128 11.22 -3.36 1.74
N PRO A 129 11.49 -4.04 2.87
CA PRO A 129 12.71 -3.81 3.64
C PRO A 129 13.95 -4.28 2.88
N MET A 130 14.93 -3.40 2.77
CA MET A 130 16.21 -3.57 2.10
C MET A 130 17.31 -3.70 3.17
N ASN A 131 17.42 -4.89 3.77
CA ASN A 131 18.44 -5.15 4.79
C ASN A 131 19.85 -5.10 4.17
N VAL A 132 20.65 -4.11 4.58
CA VAL A 132 22.01 -3.93 4.05
C VAL A 132 23.07 -4.75 4.78
N GLY A 133 22.70 -5.50 5.83
CA GLY A 133 23.65 -6.27 6.64
C GLY A 133 24.73 -5.38 7.26
N LYS A 134 25.99 -5.80 7.20
CA LYS A 134 27.16 -4.98 7.55
C LYS A 134 27.70 -4.28 6.30
N TRP A 135 26.80 -3.67 5.52
CA TRP A 135 27.03 -3.08 4.19
C TRP A 135 27.33 -4.09 3.07
N ASP A 136 27.12 -5.38 3.34
CA ASP A 136 27.43 -6.53 2.48
C ASP A 136 26.22 -7.11 1.75
N ARG A 137 25.02 -6.53 1.92
CA ARG A 137 23.77 -6.98 1.29
C ARG A 137 23.06 -5.84 0.58
N ALA A 138 22.18 -6.19 -0.35
CA ALA A 138 21.44 -5.23 -1.19
C ALA A 138 22.37 -4.20 -1.87
N VAL A 139 23.63 -4.57 -2.11
CA VAL A 139 24.70 -3.69 -2.61
C VAL A 139 24.30 -3.11 -3.97
N ARG A 140 23.83 -3.96 -4.90
CA ARG A 140 23.34 -3.54 -6.22
C ARG A 140 22.29 -2.43 -6.11
N TRP A 141 21.31 -2.61 -5.24
CA TRP A 141 20.18 -1.68 -5.08
C TRP A 141 20.60 -0.38 -4.39
N ARG A 142 21.44 -0.48 -3.36
CA ARG A 142 22.02 0.68 -2.68
C ARG A 142 22.79 1.54 -3.67
N ASP A 143 23.62 0.93 -4.50
CA ASP A 143 24.46 1.62 -5.47
C ASP A 143 23.60 2.22 -6.59
N ALA A 144 22.62 1.46 -7.12
CA ALA A 144 21.68 1.93 -8.15
C ALA A 144 20.88 3.17 -7.74
N TYR A 145 20.50 3.28 -6.46
CA TYR A 145 19.74 4.43 -5.95
C TYR A 145 20.61 5.50 -5.25
N GLY A 146 21.93 5.30 -5.17
CA GLY A 146 22.87 6.24 -4.55
C GLY A 146 22.73 6.34 -3.02
N VAL A 147 22.31 5.27 -2.35
CA VAL A 147 22.05 5.24 -0.91
C VAL A 147 23.36 5.13 -0.12
N LYS A 148 23.86 6.24 0.42
CA LYS A 148 25.13 6.28 1.20
C LYS A 148 24.93 6.21 2.71
N ARG A 149 23.69 6.35 3.18
CA ARG A 149 23.29 6.26 4.60
C ARG A 149 22.00 5.46 4.68
N ILE A 150 21.84 4.63 5.71
CA ILE A 150 20.61 3.89 5.96
C ILE A 150 19.65 4.70 6.84
N ALA A 151 18.44 4.18 7.07
CA ALA A 151 17.22 4.97 7.34
C ALA A 151 16.81 5.84 6.13
N THR A 152 17.19 5.38 4.93
CA THR A 152 16.82 6.02 3.67
C THR A 152 15.67 5.27 3.03
N LEU A 153 14.64 6.02 2.62
CA LEU A 153 13.49 5.50 1.91
C LEU A 153 13.57 5.88 0.43
N VAL A 154 13.28 4.93 -0.46
CA VAL A 154 13.16 5.16 -1.91
C VAL A 154 11.75 4.77 -2.35
N VAL A 155 11.09 5.65 -3.11
CA VAL A 155 9.75 5.39 -3.64
C VAL A 155 9.87 4.97 -5.09
N LEU A 156 9.13 3.93 -5.48
CA LEU A 156 8.90 3.56 -6.87
C LEU A 156 7.41 3.71 -7.23
N ASP A 157 7.12 4.08 -8.48
CA ASP A 157 5.77 4.06 -9.05
C ASP A 157 5.28 2.62 -9.35
N GLY A 158 4.07 2.50 -9.92
CA GLY A 158 3.47 1.21 -10.29
C GLY A 158 4.17 0.52 -11.48
N GLU A 159 5.13 1.18 -12.11
CA GLU A 159 5.95 0.67 -13.19
C GLU A 159 7.36 0.31 -12.70
N GLY A 160 7.70 0.60 -11.44
CA GLY A 160 9.00 0.35 -10.85
C GLY A 160 10.03 1.46 -11.08
N ASN A 161 9.61 2.63 -11.58
CA ASN A 161 10.49 3.79 -11.76
C ASN A 161 10.57 4.62 -10.47
N ARG A 162 11.71 5.26 -10.24
CA ARG A 162 11.93 6.19 -9.12
C ARG A 162 11.50 7.61 -9.47
#